data_AF-A0A6A6U662-F1
#
_entry.id   AF-A0A6A6U662-F1
#
_cell.length_a   1.000
_cell.length_b   1.000
_cell.length_c   1.000
_cell.angle_alpha   90.00
_cell.angle_beta   90.00
_cell.angle_gamma   90.00
#
_symmetry.space_group_name_H-M   'P 1'
#
loop_
_entity.id
_entity.type
_entity.pdbx_description
1 polymer ?
#
loop_
_entity_poly.entity_id
_entity_poly.type
_entity_poly.pdbx_seq_one_letter_code
_entity_poly.pdbx_strand_id
1 'polypeptide(L)'
;MTEDEIDFVQKLLRRVSEGRLGSAKNGAEQVMAHSLFNGMDWKALYDKKLPAPIIPVVGSRTDFQHLDDGFTGLKPPAILDNSENIETRTHQIFWDFDFSAE
;
A
#
# COMPACT_ATOMS: atom_id res chain seq x y z
N MET A 1 -1.76 -21.78 -13.48
CA MET A 1 -0.94 -20.60 -13.79
C MET A 1 -0.43 -20.74 -15.21
N THR A 2 -0.42 -19.65 -15.97
CA THR A 2 0.15 -19.57 -17.32
C THR A 2 1.67 -19.52 -17.27
N GLU A 3 2.35 -19.78 -18.41
CA GLU A 3 3.81 -19.67 -18.48
C GLU A 3 4.28 -18.24 -18.17
N ASP A 4 3.56 -17.22 -18.65
CA ASP A 4 3.83 -15.80 -18.36
C ASP A 4 3.70 -15.47 -16.87
N GLU A 5 2.70 -16.01 -16.17
CA GLU A 5 2.52 -15.83 -14.72
C GLU A 5 3.69 -16.44 -13.93
N ILE A 6 4.14 -17.64 -14.35
CA ILE A 6 5.26 -18.33 -13.71
C ILE A 6 6.57 -17.55 -13.94
N ASP A 7 6.85 -17.13 -15.18
CA ASP A 7 8.04 -16.36 -15.54
C ASP A 7 8.10 -15.03 -14.77
N PHE A 8 6.96 -14.32 -14.68
CA PHE A 8 6.87 -13.08 -13.93
C PHE A 8 7.24 -13.28 -12.45
N VAL A 9 6.61 -14.26 -11.79
CA VAL A 9 6.87 -14.57 -10.38
C VAL A 9 8.33 -15.00 -10.17
N GLN A 10 8.89 -15.83 -11.04
CA GLN A 10 10.29 -16.26 -10.94
C GLN A 10 11.27 -15.09 -11.08
N LYS A 11 11.01 -14.16 -12.00
CA LYS A 11 11.84 -12.96 -12.19
C LYS A 11 11.74 -11.98 -11.01
N LEU A 12 10.56 -11.85 -10.40
CA LEU A 12 10.37 -11.07 -9.17
C LEU A 12 11.02 -11.72 -7.93
N LEU A 13 11.12 -13.05 -7.90
CA LEU A 13 11.65 -13.80 -6.76
C LEU A 13 13.11 -14.24 -6.95
N ARG A 14 13.86 -13.55 -7.81
CA ARG A 14 15.31 -13.77 -7.92
C ARG A 14 16.00 -13.46 -6.58
N ARG A 15 16.79 -14.44 -6.11
CA ARG A 15 17.54 -14.37 -4.84
C ARG A 15 18.54 -13.21 -4.82
N VAL A 16 19.26 -13.02 -5.91
CA VAL A 16 20.21 -11.93 -6.10
C VAL A 16 19.42 -10.68 -6.51
N SER A 17 19.51 -9.62 -5.72
CA SER A 17 18.74 -8.37 -5.89
C SER A 17 18.91 -7.77 -7.27
N GLU A 18 20.15 -7.72 -7.78
CA GLU A 18 20.49 -7.07 -9.05
C GLU A 18 19.86 -7.79 -10.25
N GLY A 19 19.57 -9.09 -10.11
CA GLY A 19 18.91 -9.90 -11.13
C GLY A 19 17.38 -9.91 -11.04
N ARG A 20 16.80 -9.28 -10.02
CA ARG A 20 15.36 -9.22 -9.82
C ARG A 20 14.72 -8.22 -10.79
N LEU A 21 13.60 -8.61 -11.39
CA LEU A 21 12.79 -7.70 -12.20
C LEU A 21 12.38 -6.50 -11.35
N GLY A 22 12.66 -5.29 -11.84
CA GLY A 22 12.38 -4.07 -11.11
C GLY A 22 13.56 -3.47 -10.33
N SER A 23 14.73 -4.13 -10.31
CA SER A 23 15.89 -3.62 -9.56
C SER A 23 16.76 -2.60 -10.30
N ALA A 24 16.57 -2.44 -11.61
CA ALA A 24 17.28 -1.44 -12.40
C ALA A 24 16.76 -0.02 -12.13
N LYS A 25 17.50 1.00 -12.59
CA LYS A 25 17.10 2.42 -12.46
C LYS A 25 15.70 2.71 -13.01
N ASN A 26 15.28 1.97 -14.03
CA ASN A 26 13.96 2.04 -14.63
C ASN A 26 13.07 0.84 -14.25
N GLY A 27 13.20 0.36 -13.01
CA GLY A 27 12.61 -0.89 -12.55
C GLY A 27 11.10 -1.02 -12.81
N ALA A 28 10.34 0.04 -12.51
CA ALA A 28 8.89 0.04 -12.76
C ALA A 28 8.56 -0.17 -14.24
N GLU A 29 9.29 0.47 -15.16
CA GLU A 29 9.08 0.32 -16.61
C GLU A 29 9.33 -1.12 -17.07
N GLN A 30 10.32 -1.82 -16.49
CA GLN A 30 10.57 -3.22 -16.78
C GLN A 30 9.43 -4.13 -16.32
N VAL A 31 8.88 -3.86 -15.14
CA VAL A 31 7.70 -4.59 -14.63
C VAL A 31 6.50 -4.35 -15.54
N MET A 32 6.26 -3.08 -15.92
CA MET A 32 5.14 -2.68 -16.77
C MET A 32 5.20 -3.27 -18.18
N ALA A 33 6.41 -3.51 -18.71
CA ALA A 33 6.65 -4.07 -20.03
C ALA A 33 6.64 -5.62 -20.06
N HIS A 34 6.41 -6.29 -18.93
CA HIS A 34 6.34 -7.75 -18.89
C HIS A 34 5.12 -8.28 -19.67
N SER A 35 5.26 -9.43 -20.34
CA SER A 35 4.21 -10.04 -21.17
C SER A 35 2.90 -10.29 -20.42
N LEU A 36 2.99 -10.58 -19.12
CA LEU A 36 1.86 -10.70 -18.20
C LEU A 36 0.90 -9.48 -18.26
N PHE A 37 1.42 -8.28 -18.55
CA PHE A 37 0.64 -7.05 -18.64
C PHE A 37 0.42 -6.58 -20.09
N ASN A 38 0.57 -7.45 -21.08
CA ASN A 38 0.26 -7.12 -22.47
C ASN A 38 -1.19 -6.63 -22.61
N GLY A 39 -1.36 -5.45 -23.21
CA GLY A 39 -2.66 -4.80 -23.37
C GLY A 39 -3.12 -3.96 -22.16
N MET A 40 -2.33 -3.90 -21.08
CA MET A 40 -2.60 -3.03 -19.94
C MET A 40 -2.42 -1.55 -20.32
N ASP A 41 -3.50 -0.76 -20.25
CA ASP A 41 -3.40 0.69 -20.32
C ASP A 41 -3.02 1.26 -18.94
N TRP A 42 -1.72 1.42 -18.72
CA TRP A 42 -1.17 1.96 -17.48
C TRP A 42 -1.58 3.41 -17.21
N LYS A 43 -1.84 4.21 -18.25
CA LYS A 43 -2.28 5.59 -18.10
C LYS A 43 -3.74 5.64 -17.65
N ALA A 44 -4.60 4.81 -18.24
CA ALA A 44 -5.98 4.67 -17.80
C ALA A 44 -6.09 4.09 -16.38
N LEU A 45 -5.21 3.16 -16.01
CA LEU A 45 -5.13 2.65 -14.63
C LEU A 45 -4.77 3.77 -13.65
N TYR A 46 -3.71 4.54 -13.95
CA TYR A 46 -3.28 5.67 -13.14
C TYR A 46 -4.37 6.75 -13.01
N ASP A 47 -5.05 7.06 -14.11
CA ASP A 47 -6.16 8.01 -14.17
C ASP A 47 -7.46 7.47 -13.53
N LYS A 48 -7.46 6.25 -12.98
CA LYS A 48 -8.64 5.58 -12.40
C LYS A 48 -9.81 5.44 -13.39
N LYS A 49 -9.52 5.27 -14.68
CA LYS A 49 -10.51 5.09 -15.77
C LYS A 49 -10.86 3.64 -16.05
N LEU A 50 -10.02 2.70 -15.60
CA LEU A 50 -10.31 1.28 -15.73
C LEU A 50 -11.26 0.82 -14.61
N PRO A 51 -12.32 0.06 -14.92
CA PRO A 51 -13.19 -0.47 -13.90
C PRO A 51 -12.44 -1.48 -13.03
N ALA A 52 -12.59 -1.38 -11.72
CA ALA A 52 -12.04 -2.38 -10.81
C ALA A 52 -12.75 -3.74 -11.04
N PRO A 53 -12.01 -4.87 -11.06
CA PRO A 53 -12.60 -6.18 -11.28
C PRO A 53 -13.49 -6.63 -10.12
N ILE A 54 -13.26 -6.09 -8.93
CA ILE A 54 -14.03 -6.36 -7.71
C ILE A 54 -14.41 -5.01 -7.10
N ILE A 55 -15.71 -4.79 -6.94
CA ILE A 55 -16.25 -3.60 -6.28
C ILE A 55 -16.81 -4.06 -4.92
N PRO A 56 -16.21 -3.65 -3.80
CA PRO A 56 -16.70 -4.05 -2.47
C PRO A 56 -18.08 -3.43 -2.22
N VAL A 57 -18.98 -4.19 -1.61
CA VAL A 57 -20.32 -3.71 -1.26
C VAL A 57 -20.20 -2.87 0.00
N VAL A 58 -20.54 -1.59 -0.03
CA VAL A 58 -20.50 -0.71 1.16
C VAL A 58 -21.91 -0.22 1.47
N GLY A 59 -22.41 -0.55 2.66
CA GLY A 59 -23.79 -0.27 3.06
C GLY A 59 -24.00 1.13 3.64
N SER A 60 -22.97 1.74 4.22
CA SER A 60 -23.06 3.08 4.82
C SER A 60 -21.69 3.76 4.92
N ARG A 61 -21.68 5.05 5.28
CA ARG A 61 -20.44 5.82 5.50
C ARG A 61 -19.61 5.30 6.69
N THR A 62 -20.23 4.57 7.62
CA THR A 62 -19.59 3.99 8.81
C THR A 62 -19.63 2.45 8.77
N ASP A 63 -19.62 1.89 7.56
CA ASP A 63 -19.59 0.46 7.36
C ASP A 63 -18.15 -0.07 7.55
N PHE A 64 -18.01 -1.06 8.44
CA PHE A 64 -16.74 -1.67 8.81
C PHE A 64 -16.66 -3.15 8.41
N GLN A 65 -17.58 -3.67 7.58
CA GLN A 65 -17.68 -5.11 7.28
C GLN A 65 -16.47 -5.73 6.56
N HIS A 66 -15.59 -4.91 5.97
CA HIS A 66 -14.34 -5.37 5.35
C HIS A 66 -13.12 -5.22 6.27
N LEU A 67 -13.34 -4.81 7.53
CA LEU A 67 -12.34 -4.79 8.59
C LEU A 67 -12.50 -6.04 9.45
N ASP A 68 -11.44 -6.40 10.17
CA ASP A 68 -11.46 -7.53 11.10
C ASP A 68 -12.30 -7.19 12.34
N ASP A 69 -13.29 -8.04 12.63
CA ASP A 69 -14.24 -7.91 13.74
C ASP A 69 -13.59 -7.85 15.12
N GLY A 70 -12.39 -8.40 15.26
CA GLY A 70 -11.59 -8.28 16.49
C GLY A 70 -11.23 -6.84 16.85
N PHE A 71 -11.32 -5.91 15.89
CA PHE A 71 -11.00 -4.49 16.09
C PHE A 71 -12.23 -3.58 16.03
N THR A 72 -13.23 -3.90 15.19
CA THR A 72 -14.40 -3.02 14.97
C THR A 72 -15.27 -2.86 16.23
N GLY A 73 -15.24 -3.85 17.12
CA GLY A 73 -15.91 -3.81 18.42
C GLY A 73 -15.09 -3.16 19.55
N LEU A 74 -13.83 -2.83 19.32
CA LEU A 74 -13.00 -2.20 20.35
C LEU A 74 -13.50 -0.78 20.59
N LYS A 75 -13.64 -0.41 21.87
CA LYS A 75 -13.81 0.98 22.24
C LYS A 75 -12.53 1.73 21.87
N PRO A 76 -12.62 2.87 21.16
CA PRO A 76 -11.45 3.71 20.95
C PRO A 76 -10.75 3.94 22.29
N PRO A 77 -9.42 3.79 22.36
CA PRO A 77 -8.70 4.02 23.59
C PRO A 77 -9.04 5.43 24.08
N ALA A 78 -9.31 5.55 25.38
CA ALA A 78 -9.35 6.88 25.99
C ALA A 78 -8.01 7.55 25.68
N ILE A 79 -8.03 8.83 25.30
CA ILE A 79 -6.80 9.62 25.29
C ILE A 79 -6.28 9.58 26.73
N LEU A 80 -5.27 8.76 26.94
CA LEU A 80 -4.55 8.72 28.21
C LEU A 80 -3.83 10.05 28.29
N ASP A 81 -4.33 10.96 29.11
CA ASP A 81 -3.60 12.16 29.51
C ASP A 81 -2.45 11.73 30.42
N ASN A 82 -1.45 11.07 29.82
CA ASN A 82 -0.22 10.71 30.49
C ASN A 82 0.71 11.93 30.48
N SER A 83 0.23 13.07 30.98
CA SER A 83 1.05 14.24 31.26
C SER A 83 2.06 14.01 32.40
N GLU A 84 2.37 12.75 32.73
CA GLU A 84 3.45 12.38 33.63
C GLU A 84 4.79 12.70 32.96
N ASN A 85 5.33 13.89 33.26
CA ASN A 85 6.74 14.30 33.15
C ASN A 85 7.53 13.70 31.97
N ILE A 86 7.04 13.85 30.74
CA ILE A 86 7.85 13.60 29.55
C ILE A 86 8.92 14.69 29.50
N GLU A 87 10.21 14.29 29.54
CA GLU A 87 11.32 15.24 29.52
C GLU A 87 11.23 16.19 28.30
N THR A 88 11.57 17.47 28.48
CA THR A 88 11.56 18.48 27.40
C THR A 88 12.35 18.05 26.16
N ARG A 89 13.43 17.29 26.35
CA ARG A 89 14.24 16.75 25.24
C ARG A 89 13.47 15.71 24.41
N THR A 90 12.56 14.97 25.02
CA THR A 90 11.69 14.01 24.32
C THR A 90 10.61 14.74 23.52
N HIS A 91 10.09 15.87 23.99
CA HIS A 91 9.23 16.70 23.15
C HIS A 91 9.97 17.25 21.92
N GLN A 92 11.25 17.59 22.07
CA GLN A 92 12.06 18.11 20.96
C GLN A 92 12.32 17.09 19.85
N ILE A 93 12.30 15.78 20.09
CA ILE A 93 12.51 14.81 18.98
C ILE A 93 11.30 14.71 18.03
N PHE A 94 10.14 15.27 18.42
CA PHE A 94 8.92 15.31 17.61
C PHE A 94 8.63 16.70 17.03
N TRP A 95 9.60 17.62 17.04
CA TRP A 95 9.38 19.03 16.66
C TRP A 95 8.86 19.24 15.23
N ASP A 96 9.13 18.31 14.32
CA ASP A 96 8.73 18.33 12.91
C ASP A 96 7.75 17.18 12.58
N PHE A 97 6.97 16.76 13.57
CA PHE A 97 6.00 15.68 13.41
C PHE A 97 4.71 16.15 12.72
N ASP A 98 4.26 17.36 13.04
CA ASP A 98 3.00 17.89 12.52
C ASP A 98 3.10 18.14 11.01
N PHE A 99 2.16 17.58 10.26
CA PHE A 99 2.08 17.72 8.81
C PHE A 99 0.63 17.96 8.37
N SER A 100 0.45 18.89 7.44
CA SER A 100 -0.81 19.11 6.73
C SER A 100 -0.55 19.03 5.23
N ALA A 101 -1.26 18.12 4.56
CA ALA A 101 -1.32 18.12 3.10
C ALA A 101 -2.34 19.19 2.69
N GLU A 102 -1.87 20.30 2.16
CA GLU A 102 -2.72 21.24 1.40
C GLU A 102 -3.22 20.63 0.10
#